data_AF-A0A836BKX6-F1
#
_entry.id   AF-A0A836BKX6-F1
#
_cell.length_a   1.000
_cell.length_b   1.000
_cell.length_c   1.000
_cell.angle_alpha   90.00
_cell.angle_beta   90.00
_cell.angle_gamma   90.00
#
_symmetry.space_group_name_H-M   'P 1'
#
loop_
_entity.id
_entity.type
_entity.pdbx_description
1 polymer ?
#
loop_
_entity_poly.entity_id
_entity_poly.type
_entity_poly.pdbx_seq_one_letter_code
_entity_poly.pdbx_strand_id
1 'polypeptide(L)'
;MDESEYNSQIAKIASLMTDDKLSPDEQDPQKLKKYHDYAKTNFKLNDESALQLVYESLLYLKLQVSDSADPLQEGDKFGVGFS
;
A
#
# COMPACT_ATOMS: atom_id res chain seq x y z
N MET A 1 18.20 5.31 -8.95
CA MET A 1 17.62 3.94 -8.94
C MET A 1 16.91 3.76 -10.25
N ASP A 2 16.97 2.58 -10.85
CA ASP A 2 16.19 2.31 -12.05
C ASP A 2 14.71 2.10 -11.68
N GLU A 3 13.80 2.46 -12.59
CA GLU A 3 12.35 2.37 -12.36
C GLU A 3 11.92 0.93 -12.09
N SER A 4 12.55 -0.04 -12.77
CA SER A 4 12.30 -1.47 -12.57
C SER A 4 12.66 -1.95 -11.15
N GLU A 5 13.75 -1.44 -10.60
CA GLU A 5 14.21 -1.73 -9.24
C GLU A 5 13.24 -1.14 -8.22
N TYR A 6 12.75 0.09 -8.46
CA TYR A 6 11.78 0.76 -7.58
C TYR A 6 10.46 0.02 -7.52
N ASN A 7 9.92 -0.34 -8.69
CA ASN A 7 8.69 -1.11 -8.79
C ASN A 7 8.81 -2.47 -8.08
N SER A 8 9.99 -3.10 -8.17
CA SER A 8 10.27 -4.35 -7.45
C SER A 8 10.30 -4.17 -5.93
N GLN A 9 10.81 -3.05 -5.44
CA GLN A 9 10.82 -2.71 -4.01
C GLN A 9 9.39 -2.45 -3.48
N ILE A 10 8.57 -1.72 -4.24
CA ILE A 10 7.14 -1.50 -3.93
C ILE A 10 6.41 -2.84 -3.79
N ALA A 11 6.54 -3.72 -4.79
CA ALA A 11 5.88 -5.03 -4.76
C ALA A 11 6.32 -5.87 -3.55
N LYS A 12 7.58 -5.76 -3.13
CA LYS A 12 8.10 -6.50 -1.99
C LYS A 12 7.55 -6.01 -0.65
N ILE A 13 7.45 -4.69 -0.45
CA ILE A 13 6.80 -4.11 0.73
C ILE A 13 5.31 -4.44 0.75
N ALA A 14 4.63 -4.32 -0.40
CA ALA A 14 3.21 -4.65 -0.53
C ALA A 14 2.92 -6.12 -0.19
N SER A 15 3.79 -7.05 -0.62
CA SER A 15 3.69 -8.47 -0.24
C SER A 15 3.82 -8.65 1.26
N LEU A 16 4.79 -7.99 1.91
CA LEU A 16 4.95 -8.06 3.37
C LEU A 16 3.72 -7.52 4.11
N MET A 17 3.15 -6.41 3.65
CA MET A 17 1.92 -5.84 4.20
C MET A 17 0.73 -6.80 4.06
N THR A 18 0.64 -7.49 2.93
CA THR A 18 -0.42 -8.48 2.68
C THR A 18 -0.28 -9.70 3.58
N ASP A 19 0.95 -10.23 3.73
CA ASP A 19 1.25 -11.36 4.62
C ASP A 19 0.92 -11.02 6.08
N ASP A 20 1.19 -9.77 6.49
CA ASP A 20 0.86 -9.23 7.81
C ASP A 20 -0.63 -8.85 7.95
N LYS A 21 -1.43 -9.00 6.88
CA LYS A 21 -2.86 -8.61 6.81
C LYS A 21 -3.11 -7.14 7.15
N LEU A 22 -2.19 -6.27 6.75
CA LEU A 22 -2.34 -4.84 6.90
C LEU A 22 -3.44 -4.33 5.95
N SER A 23 -4.29 -3.44 6.45
CA SER A 23 -5.27 -2.75 5.59
C SER A 23 -4.55 -1.84 4.60
N PRO A 24 -4.95 -1.79 3.32
CA PRO A 24 -4.48 -0.79 2.36
C PRO A 24 -4.80 0.66 2.77
N ASP A 25 -5.81 0.84 3.65
CA ASP A 25 -6.18 2.15 4.22
C ASP A 25 -5.51 2.41 5.58
N GLU A 26 -4.47 1.64 5.96
CA GLU A 26 -3.76 1.86 7.21
C GLU A 26 -3.02 3.20 7.21
N GLN A 27 -3.19 3.96 8.30
CA GLN A 27 -2.57 5.28 8.49
C GLN A 27 -1.80 5.40 9.81
N ASP A 28 -1.88 4.39 10.70
CA ASP A 28 -1.19 4.41 11.98
C ASP A 28 0.34 4.35 11.78
N PRO A 29 1.09 5.42 12.13
CA PRO A 29 2.54 5.44 11.97
C PRO A 29 3.25 4.33 12.75
N GLN A 30 2.69 3.88 13.88
CA GLN A 30 3.30 2.80 14.67
C GLN A 30 3.25 1.46 13.95
N LYS A 31 2.16 1.19 13.22
CA LYS A 31 2.04 -0.03 12.40
C LYS A 31 2.87 0.05 11.13
N LEU A 32 3.00 1.25 10.54
CA LEU A 32 3.81 1.45 9.34
C LEU A 32 5.32 1.43 9.60
N LYS A 33 5.74 1.70 10.83
CA LYS A 33 7.15 1.74 11.23
C LYS A 33 7.93 0.48 10.85
N LYS A 34 7.32 -0.71 10.98
CA LYS A 34 7.97 -1.99 10.61
C LYS A 34 8.46 -1.99 9.15
N TYR A 35 7.62 -1.52 8.23
CA TYR A 35 7.92 -1.50 6.79
C TYR A 35 8.90 -0.38 6.44
N HIS A 36 8.82 0.74 7.15
CA HIS A 36 9.78 1.84 7.04
C HIS A 36 11.19 1.39 7.46
N ASP A 37 11.32 0.77 8.64
CA ASP A 37 12.58 0.23 9.14
C ASP A 37 13.13 -0.87 8.21
N TYR A 38 12.23 -1.71 7.66
CA TYR A 38 12.60 -2.70 6.65
C TYR A 38 13.16 -2.05 5.38
N ALA A 39 12.50 -1.02 4.84
CA ALA A 39 12.95 -0.32 3.64
C ALA A 39 14.30 0.37 3.85
N LYS A 40 14.51 1.02 5.00
CA LYS A 40 15.81 1.61 5.35
C LYS A 40 16.92 0.57 5.40
N THR A 41 16.66 -0.56 6.03
CA THR A 41 17.70 -1.58 6.25
C THR A 41 18.00 -2.40 4.99
N ASN A 42 16.96 -2.83 4.27
CA ASN A 42 17.11 -3.76 3.15
C ASN A 42 17.39 -3.06 1.82
N PHE A 43 16.87 -1.84 1.64
CA PHE A 43 17.07 -1.05 0.41
C PHE A 43 18.03 0.12 0.59
N LYS A 44 18.60 0.29 1.81
CA LYS A 44 19.57 1.34 2.15
C LYS A 44 19.04 2.75 1.86
N LEU A 45 17.73 2.93 2.04
CA LEU A 45 17.04 4.21 1.84
C LEU A 45 17.21 5.12 3.05
N ASN A 46 17.17 6.43 2.82
CA ASN A 46 17.04 7.42 3.88
C ASN A 46 15.60 7.41 4.43
N ASP A 47 15.36 8.16 5.51
CA ASP A 47 14.03 8.23 6.15
C ASP A 47 12.91 8.67 5.21
N GLU A 48 13.16 9.66 4.35
CA GLU A 48 12.16 10.23 3.43
C GLU A 48 11.81 9.24 2.31
N SER A 49 12.82 8.67 1.64
CA SER A 49 12.63 7.70 0.57
C SER A 49 12.01 6.39 1.08
N ALA A 50 12.36 5.96 2.29
CA ALA A 50 11.72 4.80 2.90
C ALA A 50 10.24 5.07 3.22
N LEU A 51 9.90 6.27 3.68
CA LEU A 51 8.52 6.66 3.96
C LEU A 51 7.69 6.74 2.68
N GLN A 52 8.25 7.34 1.63
CA GLN A 52 7.64 7.41 0.32
C GLN A 52 7.34 6.01 -0.23
N LEU A 53 8.32 5.10 -0.18
CA LEU A 53 8.16 3.72 -0.66
C LEU A 53 7.03 2.98 0.08
N VAL A 54 6.91 3.17 1.39
CA VAL A 54 5.83 2.58 2.20
C VAL A 54 4.46 3.08 1.76
N TYR A 55 4.30 4.38 1.56
CA TYR A 55 3.02 4.95 1.12
C TYR A 55 2.66 4.54 -0.31
N GLU A 56 3.63 4.48 -1.22
CA GLU A 56 3.39 4.00 -2.57
C GLU A 56 3.02 2.51 -2.60
N SER A 57 3.55 1.71 -1.66
CA SER A 57 3.16 0.31 -1.49
C SER A 57 1.71 0.15 -1.02
N LEU A 58 1.23 1.02 -0.12
CA LEU A 58 -0.18 1.07 0.26
C LEU A 58 -1.06 1.47 -0.93
N LEU A 59 -0.64 2.48 -1.70
CA LEU A 59 -1.34 2.91 -2.91
C LEU A 59 -1.42 1.77 -3.94
N TYR A 60 -0.31 1.06 -4.16
CA TYR A 60 -0.24 -0.10 -5.03
C TYR A 60 -1.27 -1.17 -4.63
N LEU A 61 -1.33 -1.53 -3.34
CA LEU A 61 -2.34 -2.47 -2.83
C LEU A 61 -3.77 -1.99 -3.08
N LYS A 62 -4.04 -0.71 -2.83
CA LYS A 62 -5.36 -0.11 -3.03
C LYS A 62 -5.78 -0.16 -4.50
N LEU A 63 -4.87 0.11 -5.42
CA LEU A 63 -5.14 0.04 -6.87
C LEU A 63 -5.42 -1.40 -7.30
N GLN A 64 -4.67 -2.39 -6.80
CA GLN A 64 -4.94 -3.80 -7.10
C GLN A 64 -6.31 -4.29 -6.59
N VAL A 65 -6.74 -3.80 -5.42
CA VAL A 65 -8.09 -4.10 -4.90
C VAL A 65 -9.17 -3.38 -5.71
N SER A 66 -8.88 -2.16 -6.18
CA SER A 66 -9.83 -1.37 -6.98
C SER A 66 -10.04 -1.95 -8.38
N ASP A 67 -8.99 -2.48 -9.01
CA ASP A 67 -9.08 -3.18 -10.29
C ASP A 67 -9.83 -4.53 -10.20
N SER A 68 -9.96 -5.09 -8.99
CA SER A 68 -10.69 -6.34 -8.73
C SER A 68 -12.12 -6.12 -8.21
N ALA A 69 -12.48 -4.90 -7.82
CA ALA A 69 -13.84 -4.54 -7.44
C ALA A 69 -14.64 -4.16 -8.70
N ASP A 70 -15.50 -5.06 -9.17
CA ASP A 70 -16.45 -4.76 -10.24
C ASP A 70 -17.36 -3.59 -9.81
N PRO A 71 -17.29 -2.41 -10.46
CA PRO A 71 -18.10 -1.26 -10.11
C PRO A 71 -19.61 -1.54 -10.20
N LEU A 72 -20.01 -2.57 -10.96
CA LEU A 72 -21.40 -2.98 -11.10
C LEU A 72 -21.93 -3.70 -9.85
N GLN A 73 -21.06 -4.30 -9.02
CA GLN A 73 -21.48 -4.96 -7.78
C GLN A 73 -21.78 -3.98 -6.63
N GLU A 74 -21.24 -2.77 -6.69
CA GLU A 74 -21.44 -1.73 -5.67
C GLU A 74 -22.61 -0.79 -5.99
N GLY A 75 -23.32 -1.01 -7.11
CA GLY A 75 -24.47 -0.21 -7.55
C GLY A 75 -25.61 -0.11 -6.53
N ASP A 76 -25.81 -1.15 -5.71
CA ASP A 76 -26.85 -1.17 -4.67
C ASP A 76 -26.53 -0.25 -3.48
N LYS A 77 -25.26 0.12 -3.25
CA LYS A 77 -24.86 0.98 -2.11
C LYS A 77 -24.98 2.47 -2.40
N PHE A 78 -25.14 2.88 -3.66
CA PHE A 78 -25.30 4.28 -4.04
C PHE A 78 -26.73 4.83 -3.82
N GLY A 79 -27.71 3.98 -3.51
CA GLY A 79 -29.14 4.36 -3.43
C GLY A 79 -29.76 4.51 -2.03
N VAL A 80 -29.05 4.21 -0.94
CA VAL A 80 -29.67 4.05 0.40
C VAL A 80 -29.46 5.22 1.38
N GLY A 81 -28.97 6.38 0.93
CA GLY A 81 -28.45 7.44 1.81
C GLY A 81 -29.12 8.81 1.81
N PHE A 82 -30.25 9.03 1.12
CA PHE A 82 -31.00 10.29 1.21
C PHE A 82 -32.31 10.08 1.98
N SER A 83 -32.28 10.26 3.30
CA SER A 83 -33.47 10.44 4.15
C SER A 83 -33.14 11.30 5.35
#